data_AF-A0A7V3M2H4-F1
#
_entry.id   AF-A0A7V3M2H4-F1
#
_cell.length_a   1.000
_cell.length_b   1.000
_cell.length_c   1.000
_cell.angle_alpha   90.00
_cell.angle_beta   90.00
_cell.angle_gamma   90.00
#
_symmetry.space_group_name_H-M   'P 1'
#
loop_
_entity.id
_entity.type
_entity.pdbx_description
1 polymer ?
#
loop_
_entity_poly.entity_id
_entity_poly.type
_entity_poly.pdbx_seq_one_letter_code
_entity_poly.pdbx_strand_id
1 'polypeptide(L)'
;MVDEKVRVRFAPSPTGTLHVGGARTALYNWLFVRHLGGTFILRIEDTDVERSTEESVRAILEGLTWLGLDWDEGPIRQAERMPVYRAAAERLLGEGRAYWCLCTPEELETRRKEALAAGRS
;
A
#
# COMPACT_ATOMS: atom_id res chain seq x y z
N MET A 1 -22.94 -6.25 19.62
CA MET A 1 -22.06 -7.31 19.11
C MET A 1 -21.82 -6.96 17.66
N VAL A 2 -20.60 -6.58 17.28
CA VAL A 2 -20.36 -6.21 15.89
C VAL A 2 -20.28 -7.52 15.11
N ASP A 3 -21.35 -7.82 14.38
CA ASP A 3 -21.41 -8.85 13.35
C ASP A 3 -20.61 -8.38 12.12
N GLU A 4 -19.38 -7.91 12.34
CA GLU A 4 -18.50 -7.43 11.28
C GLU A 4 -17.81 -8.63 10.65
N LYS A 5 -18.22 -8.96 9.44
CA LYS A 5 -17.49 -9.91 8.60
C LYS A 5 -16.05 -9.47 8.48
N VAL A 6 -15.12 -10.41 8.66
CA VAL A 6 -13.68 -10.18 8.58
C VAL A 6 -13.32 -9.62 7.20
N ARG A 7 -12.50 -8.57 7.14
CA ARG A 7 -12.04 -7.96 5.89
C ARG A 7 -10.53 -7.82 5.92
N VAL A 8 -9.85 -8.36 4.91
CA VAL A 8 -8.40 -8.23 4.76
C VAL A 8 -8.07 -7.70 3.37
N ARG A 9 -6.85 -7.17 3.21
CA ARG A 9 -6.37 -6.71 1.91
C ARG A 9 -4.98 -7.20 1.57
N PHE A 10 -4.78 -7.57 0.31
CA PHE A 10 -3.46 -7.66 -0.30
C PHE A 10 -3.16 -6.35 -1.04
N ALA A 11 -2.03 -5.72 -0.71
CA ALA A 11 -1.69 -4.38 -1.15
C ALA A 11 -0.30 -4.32 -1.81
N PRO A 12 -0.12 -4.90 -3.01
CA PRO A 12 1.18 -4.90 -3.69
C PRO A 12 1.46 -3.53 -4.33
N SER A 13 2.73 -3.09 -4.24
CA SER A 13 3.25 -2.01 -5.07
C SER A 13 3.71 -2.59 -6.42
N PRO A 14 3.31 -1.99 -7.55
CA PRO A 14 3.59 -2.54 -8.88
C PRO A 14 5.01 -2.16 -9.37
N THR A 15 6.03 -2.55 -8.61
CA THR A 15 7.45 -2.30 -8.92
C THR A 15 8.13 -3.48 -9.60
N GLY A 16 7.36 -4.42 -10.14
CA GLY A 16 7.84 -5.67 -10.74
C GLY A 16 6.80 -6.79 -10.67
N THR A 17 7.26 -8.03 -10.79
CA THR A 17 6.38 -9.22 -10.80
C THR A 17 6.00 -9.67 -9.38
N LEU A 18 4.93 -10.47 -9.29
CA LEU A 18 4.51 -11.09 -8.03
C LEU A 18 5.53 -12.16 -7.59
N HIS A 19 6.41 -11.80 -6.66
CA HIS A 19 7.35 -12.76 -6.07
C HIS A 19 6.67 -13.70 -5.07
N VAL A 20 7.32 -14.82 -4.76
CA VAL A 20 6.80 -15.89 -3.88
C VAL A 20 6.38 -15.39 -2.50
N GLY A 21 7.13 -14.44 -1.93
CA GLY A 21 6.78 -13.81 -0.65
C GLY A 21 5.46 -13.01 -0.70
N GLY A 22 5.23 -12.29 -1.81
CA GLY A 22 3.96 -11.60 -2.07
C GLY A 22 2.82 -12.58 -2.26
N ALA A 23 3.03 -13.61 -3.08
CA ALA A 23 2.06 -14.69 -3.31
C ALA A 23 1.67 -15.40 -2.00
N ARG A 24 2.63 -15.71 -1.13
CA ARG A 24 2.37 -16.31 0.19
C ARG A 24 1.50 -15.41 1.07
N THR A 25 1.76 -14.10 1.04
CA THR A 25 0.98 -13.12 1.82
C THR A 25 -0.46 -13.02 1.29
N ALA A 26 -0.63 -12.99 -0.04
CA ALA A 26 -1.95 -13.04 -0.67
C ALA A 26 -2.70 -14.33 -0.30
N LEU A 27 -2.03 -15.48 -0.38
CA LEU A 27 -2.58 -16.79 -0.04
C LEU A 27 -3.05 -16.85 1.42
N TYR A 28 -2.28 -16.35 2.38
CA TYR A 28 -2.69 -16.36 3.80
C TYR A 28 -3.91 -15.49 4.05
N ASN A 29 -3.95 -14.29 3.47
CA ASN A 29 -5.12 -13.43 3.55
C ASN A 29 -6.36 -14.09 2.93
N TRP A 30 -6.19 -14.68 1.74
CA TRP A 30 -7.25 -15.38 1.03
C TRP A 30 -7.78 -16.57 1.84
N LEU A 31 -6.92 -17.46 2.32
CA LEU A 31 -7.32 -18.62 3.13
C LEU A 31 -8.03 -18.19 4.42
N PHE A 32 -7.53 -17.14 5.08
CA PHE A 32 -8.10 -16.62 6.31
C PHE A 32 -9.56 -16.18 6.12
N VAL A 33 -9.84 -15.40 5.07
CA VAL A 33 -11.22 -14.94 4.83
C VAL A 33 -12.11 -16.00 4.20
N ARG A 34 -11.59 -16.90 3.37
CA ARG A 34 -12.37 -18.02 2.84
C ARG A 34 -12.79 -18.98 3.96
N HIS A 35 -11.95 -19.17 4.98
CA HIS A 35 -12.30 -19.94 6.17
C HIS A 35 -13.38 -19.27 7.04
N LEU A 36 -13.35 -17.94 7.14
CA LEU A 36 -14.24 -17.17 8.02
C LEU A 36 -15.47 -16.57 7.32
N GLY A 37 -15.63 -16.79 6.01
CA GLY A 37 -16.70 -16.15 5.22
C GLY A 37 -16.56 -14.62 5.12
N GLY A 38 -15.32 -14.11 5.12
CA GLY A 38 -14.96 -12.70 5.06
C GLY A 38 -14.76 -12.17 3.63
N THR A 39 -14.12 -11.00 3.52
CA THR A 39 -13.83 -10.31 2.25
C THR A 39 -12.31 -10.17 2.03
N PHE A 40 -11.83 -10.60 0.86
CA PHE A 40 -10.49 -10.36 0.35
C PHE A 40 -10.49 -9.17 -0.63
N ILE A 41 -9.75 -8.12 -0.30
CA ILE A 41 -9.67 -6.90 -1.09
C ILE A 41 -8.30 -6.83 -1.79
N LEU A 42 -8.31 -6.56 -3.09
CA LEU A 42 -7.09 -6.23 -3.84
C LEU A 42 -6.94 -4.72 -4.01
N ARG A 43 -5.82 -4.16 -3.53
CA ARG A 43 -5.50 -2.74 -3.70
C ARG A 43 -4.11 -2.57 -4.29
N ILE A 44 -4.00 -1.88 -5.41
CA ILE A 44 -2.73 -1.60 -6.06
C ILE A 44 -2.16 -0.30 -5.47
N GLU A 45 -0.96 -0.38 -4.89
CA GLU A 45 -0.24 0.76 -4.29
C GLU A 45 0.58 1.49 -5.38
N ASP A 46 -0.11 2.14 -6.31
CA ASP A 46 0.44 2.78 -7.52
C ASP A 46 0.67 4.30 -7.39
N THR A 47 0.90 4.81 -6.17
CA THR A 47 1.12 6.24 -5.94
C THR A 47 2.46 6.75 -6.45
N ASP A 48 3.44 5.85 -6.61
CA ASP A 48 4.73 6.18 -7.20
C ASP A 48 4.68 5.93 -8.71
N VAL A 49 4.39 6.98 -9.47
CA VAL A 49 4.17 6.89 -10.92
C VAL A 49 5.42 6.44 -11.68
N GLU A 50 6.61 6.79 -11.20
CA GLU A 50 7.87 6.40 -11.87
C GLU A 50 8.12 4.90 -11.75
N ARG A 51 7.74 4.30 -10.61
CA ARG A 51 7.96 2.88 -10.34
C ARG A 51 6.76 2.00 -10.67
N SER A 52 5.59 2.58 -10.92
CA SER A 52 4.33 1.87 -11.12
C SER A 52 3.96 1.77 -12.60
N THR A 53 4.41 0.71 -13.25
CA THR A 53 4.07 0.48 -14.67
C THR A 53 2.82 -0.38 -14.83
N GLU A 54 2.05 -0.13 -15.89
CA GLU A 54 0.85 -0.93 -16.20
C GLU A 54 1.21 -2.41 -16.47
N GLU A 55 2.40 -2.67 -16.99
CA GLU A 55 2.92 -4.04 -17.16
C GLU A 55 3.12 -4.73 -15.81
N SER A 56 3.64 -4.00 -14.81
CA SER A 56 3.84 -4.54 -13.46
C SER A 56 2.51 -4.82 -12.77
N VAL A 57 1.53 -3.92 -12.91
CA VAL A 57 0.16 -4.15 -12.43
C VAL A 57 -0.41 -5.42 -13.07
N ARG A 58 -0.32 -5.54 -14.40
CA ARG A 58 -0.81 -6.72 -15.13
C ARG A 58 -0.14 -8.01 -14.66
N ALA A 59 1.18 -8.02 -14.52
CA ALA A 59 1.92 -9.20 -14.06
C ALA A 59 1.48 -9.66 -12.66
N ILE A 60 1.12 -8.73 -11.78
CA ILE A 60 0.56 -9.05 -10.45
C ILE A 60 -0.83 -9.69 -10.60
N LEU A 61 -1.73 -9.09 -11.41
CA LEU A 61 -3.09 -9.60 -11.61
C LEU A 61 -3.08 -10.99 -12.24
N GLU A 62 -2.24 -11.21 -13.26
CA GLU A 62 -2.05 -12.51 -13.91
C GLU A 62 -1.50 -13.54 -12.93
N GLY A 63 -0.50 -13.18 -12.12
CA GLY A 63 0.06 -14.07 -11.10
C GLY A 63 -0.96 -14.50 -10.05
N LEU A 64 -1.78 -13.58 -9.55
CA LEU A 64 -2.86 -13.91 -8.60
C LEU A 64 -3.92 -14.80 -9.25
N THR A 65 -4.32 -14.49 -10.48
CA THR A 65 -5.31 -15.28 -11.23
C THR A 65 -4.82 -16.69 -11.48
N TRP A 66 -3.55 -16.84 -11.89
CA TRP A 66 -2.93 -18.14 -12.13
C TRP A 66 -2.87 -19.01 -10.86
N LEU A 67 -2.63 -18.40 -9.70
CA LEU A 67 -2.67 -19.08 -8.40
C LEU A 67 -4.09 -19.41 -7.92
N GLY A 68 -5.14 -18.96 -8.62
CA GLY A 68 -6.53 -19.12 -8.19
C GLY A 68 -6.92 -18.25 -7.00
N LEU A 69 -6.19 -17.15 -6.77
CA LEU A 69 -6.46 -16.20 -5.68
C LEU A 69 -7.35 -15.07 -6.18
N ASP A 70 -8.65 -15.34 -6.26
CA ASP A 70 -9.67 -14.35 -6.58
C ASP A 70 -9.88 -13.35 -5.43
N TRP A 71 -10.32 -12.13 -5.75
CA TRP A 71 -10.65 -11.09 -4.78
C TRP A 71 -12.11 -10.64 -4.92
N ASP A 72 -12.71 -10.32 -3.77
CA ASP A 72 -14.12 -9.95 -3.69
C ASP A 72 -14.33 -8.45 -4.01
N GLU A 73 -13.31 -7.62 -3.76
CA GLU A 73 -13.33 -6.19 -4.05
C GLU A 73 -12.02 -5.73 -4.71
N GLY A 74 -12.15 -4.89 -5.74
CA GLY A 74 -11.03 -4.32 -6.48
C GLY A 74 -10.83 -4.93 -7.89
N PRO A 75 -9.67 -4.68 -8.53
CA PRO A 75 -8.51 -3.97 -7.99
C PRO A 75 -8.79 -2.48 -7.75
N ILE A 76 -8.52 -1.99 -6.54
CA ILE A 76 -8.62 -0.57 -6.20
C ILE A 76 -7.26 0.09 -6.45
N ARG A 77 -7.20 1.12 -7.29
CA ARG A 77 -5.97 1.90 -7.52
C ARG A 77 -5.87 3.03 -6.50
N GLN A 78 -4.70 3.23 -5.92
CA GLN A 78 -4.49 4.33 -4.97
C GLN A 78 -4.34 5.67 -5.68
N ALA A 79 -3.73 5.69 -6.87
CA ALA A 79 -3.58 6.90 -7.68
C ALA A 79 -4.94 7.58 -7.97
N GLU A 80 -6.02 6.80 -8.06
CA GLU A 80 -7.39 7.30 -8.27
C GLU A 80 -8.03 7.90 -6.99
N ARG A 81 -7.38 7.76 -5.84
CA ARG A 81 -7.91 8.14 -4.51
C ARG A 81 -7.24 9.35 -3.89
N MET A 82 -6.45 10.10 -4.67
CA MET A 82 -5.77 11.32 -4.20
C MET A 82 -6.67 12.33 -3.46
N PRO A 83 -7.95 12.56 -3.85
CA PRO A 83 -8.83 13.44 -3.09
C PRO A 83 -9.05 13.01 -1.63
N VAL A 84 -9.12 11.70 -1.37
CA VAL A 84 -9.30 11.15 -0.02
C VAL A 84 -8.08 11.42 0.84
N TYR A 85 -6.88 11.24 0.28
CA TYR A 85 -5.62 11.50 1.00
C TYR A 85 -5.43 12.98 1.28
N ARG A 86 -5.77 13.86 0.33
CA ARG A 86 -5.71 15.31 0.52
C ARG A 86 -6.63 15.76 1.65
N ALA A 87 -7.88 15.33 1.65
CA ALA A 87 -8.83 15.66 2.71
C ALA A 87 -8.36 15.16 4.09
N ALA A 88 -7.76 13.97 4.15
CA ALA A 88 -7.19 13.45 5.39
C ALA A 88 -5.98 14.27 5.87
N ALA A 89 -5.09 14.67 4.96
CA ALA A 89 -3.93 15.50 5.28
C ALA A 89 -4.36 16.90 5.77
N GLU A 90 -5.32 17.54 5.09
CA GLU A 90 -5.89 18.83 5.50
C GLU A 90 -6.52 18.74 6.90
N ARG A 91 -7.24 17.65 7.19
CA ARG A 91 -7.79 17.42 8.53
C ARG A 91 -6.69 17.28 9.58
N LEU A 92 -5.63 16.53 9.31
CA LEU A 92 -4.50 16.40 10.24
C LEU A 92 -3.78 17.74 10.48
N LEU A 93 -3.64 18.57 9.44
CA LEU A 93 -3.12 19.93 9.56
C LEU A 93 -4.04 20.80 10.44
N GLY A 94 -5.35 20.75 10.20
CA GLY A 94 -6.35 21.49 10.99
C GLY A 94 -6.42 21.04 12.46
N GLU A 95 -6.18 19.76 12.73
CA GLU A 95 -6.11 19.19 14.10
C GLU A 95 -4.75 19.46 14.79
N GLY A 96 -3.79 20.12 14.13
CA GLY A 96 -2.44 20.35 14.68
C GLY A 96 -1.60 19.07 14.81
N ARG A 97 -1.97 18.00 14.10
CA ARG A 97 -1.31 16.67 14.12
C ARG A 97 -0.36 16.46 12.94
N ALA A 98 -0.27 17.44 12.07
CA ALA A 98 0.69 17.51 10.97
C ALA A 98 1.19 18.96 10.84
N TYR A 99 2.32 19.14 10.17
CA TYR A 99 2.88 20.47 9.87
C TYR A 99 3.57 20.44 8.50
N TRP A 100 3.74 21.62 7.90
CA TRP A 100 4.50 21.78 6.67
C TRP A 100 6.00 21.80 6.97
N CYS A 101 6.78 20.90 6.35
CA CYS A 101 8.25 21.02 6.29
C CYS A 101 8.62 21.64 4.94
N LEU A 102 9.32 22.76 5.01
CA LEU A 102 9.87 23.47 3.85
C LEU A 102 11.34 23.08 3.60
N CYS A 103 11.76 21.97 4.20
CA CYS A 103 13.14 21.55 4.23
C CYS A 103 13.55 21.05 2.84
N THR A 104 14.70 21.48 2.34
CA THR A 104 15.17 21.04 1.01
C THR A 104 15.78 19.62 1.10
N PRO A 105 15.85 18.88 -0.03
CA PRO A 105 16.53 17.59 -0.05
C PRO A 105 17.97 17.64 0.48
N GLU A 106 18.71 18.72 0.20
CA GLU A 106 20.10 18.91 0.64
C GLU A 106 20.19 19.12 2.16
N GLU A 107 19.25 19.87 2.73
CA GLU A 107 19.15 20.07 4.19
C GLU A 107 18.86 18.74 4.90
N LEU A 108 17.94 17.94 4.34
CA LEU A 108 17.61 16.61 4.87
C LEU A 108 18.81 15.67 4.82
N GLU A 109 19.55 15.67 3.71
CA GLU A 109 20.76 14.84 3.57
C GLU A 109 21.87 15.28 4.53
N THR A 110 22.01 16.59 4.75
CA THR A 110 22.99 17.14 5.71
C THR A 110 22.66 16.70 7.12
N ARG A 111 21.40 16.87 7.56
CA ARG A 111 20.92 16.40 8.87
C ARG A 111 21.09 14.88 9.04
N ARG A 112 20.89 14.10 7.97
CA ARG A 112 21.10 12.65 7.98
C ARG A 112 22.57 12.30 8.23
N LYS A 113 23.50 12.97 7.55
CA LYS A 113 24.95 12.78 7.74
C LYS A 113 25.39 13.15 9.17
N GLU A 114 24.86 14.24 9.70
CA GLU A 114 25.12 14.67 11.07
C GLU A 114 24.60 13.66 12.10
N ALA A 115 23.37 13.14 11.89
CA ALA A 115 22.78 12.13 12.76
C ALA A 115 23.60 10.82 12.76
N LEU A 116 24.02 10.36 11.57
CA LEU A 116 24.92 9.21 11.41
C LEU A 116 26.26 9.41 12.13
N ALA A 117 26.89 10.58 11.95
CA ALA A 117 28.14 10.92 12.64
C ALA A 117 27.97 10.98 14.17
N ALA A 118 26.78 11.35 14.65
CA ALA A 118 26.42 11.38 16.06
C ALA A 118 25.90 10.04 16.61
N GLY A 119 25.87 8.96 15.81
CA GLY A 119 25.40 7.64 16.22
C GLY A 119 23.90 7.54 16.48
N ARG A 120 23.09 8.46 15.95
CA ARG A 120 21.63 8.46 16.05
C ARG A 120 21.07 7.99 14.70
N SER A 121 20.60 6.74 14.63
CA SER A 121 19.98 6.15 13.42
C SER A 121 18.46 6.25 13.46
#